data_AF-A0A8S3J9H9-F1
#
_entry.id   AF-A0A8S3J9H9-F1
#
_cell.length_a   1.000
_cell.length_b   1.000
_cell.length_c   1.000
_cell.angle_alpha   90.00
_cell.angle_beta   90.00
_cell.angle_gamma   90.00
#
_symmetry.space_group_name_H-M   'P 1'
#
loop_
_entity.id
_entity.type
_entity.pdbx_description
1 polymer ?
#
loop_
_entity_poly.entity_id
_entity_poly.type
_entity_poly.pdbx_seq_one_letter_code
_entity_poly.pdbx_strand_id
1 'polypeptide(L)' 'MEQIFNESKTFKQLDEDPTIQQEDKLQRKLLHLKNIGFLTDSEYKFTRPVGSQPGKAYGLPKIDKDGV' A
#
# COMPACT_ATOMS: atom_id res chain seq x y z
N MET A 1 7.80 -12.40 -19.00
CA MET A 1 6.87 -12.24 -17.86
C MET A 1 7.13 -13.29 -16.79
N GLU A 2 7.30 -14.57 -17.13
CA GLU A 2 7.47 -15.65 -16.14
C GLU A 2 8.79 -15.61 -15.34
N GLN A 3 9.87 -15.02 -15.89
CA GLN A 3 11.17 -14.99 -15.21
C GLN A 3 11.25 -14.04 -14.01
N ILE A 4 10.48 -12.95 -13.99
CA ILE A 4 10.52 -11.95 -12.90
C ILE A 4 9.93 -12.51 -11.61
N PHE A 5 8.88 -13.33 -11.72
CA PHE A 5 8.22 -13.94 -10.56
C PHE A 5 9.01 -15.13 -9.98
N ASN A 6 10.01 -15.65 -10.70
CA ASN A 6 10.82 -16.78 -10.27
C ASN A 6 12.17 -16.36 -9.64
N GLU A 7 12.47 -15.06 -9.59
CA GLU A 7 13.76 -14.56 -9.10
C GLU A 7 13.74 -14.29 -7.58
N SER A 8 14.14 -15.29 -6.79
CA SER A 8 14.06 -15.26 -5.32
C SER A 8 15.14 -14.41 -4.62
N LYS A 9 16.16 -13.94 -5.35
CA LYS A 9 17.27 -13.15 -4.78
C LYS A 9 16.91 -11.69 -4.53
N THR A 10 16.08 -11.11 -5.39
CA THR A 10 15.79 -9.66 -5.41
C THR A 10 14.43 -9.34 -4.80
N PHE A 11 13.46 -10.23 -4.99
CA PHE A 11 12.08 -10.03 -4.55
C PHE A 11 11.66 -11.10 -3.55
N LYS A 12 11.06 -10.65 -2.45
CA LYS A 12 10.42 -11.53 -1.49
C LYS A 12 8.96 -11.70 -1.89
N GLN A 13 8.56 -12.93 -2.17
CA GLN A 13 7.15 -13.26 -2.31
C GLN A 13 6.46 -13.05 -0.96
N LEU A 14 5.39 -12.25 -0.96
CA LEU A 14 4.55 -12.06 0.21
C LEU A 14 3.42 -13.08 0.15
N ASP A 15 3.21 -13.81 1.25
CA ASP A 15 2.09 -14.75 1.38
C ASP A 15 0.74 -14.03 1.42
N GLU A 16 0.72 -12.84 2.03
CA GLU A 16 -0.45 -11.99 2.14
C GLU A 16 -0.09 -10.51 1.94
N ASP A 17 -1.07 -9.73 1.48
CA ASP A 17 -0.94 -8.29 1.30
C ASP A 17 -1.11 -7.54 2.64
N PRO A 18 -0.05 -6.90 3.18
CA PRO A 18 -0.13 -6.20 4.46
C PRO A 18 -0.88 -4.86 4.35
N THR A 19 -1.09 -4.33 3.16
CA THR A 19 -1.65 -2.98 2.94
C THR A 19 -3.08 -2.90 3.45
N ILE A 20 -3.88 -3.94 3.24
CA ILE A 20 -5.28 -3.99 3.74
C ILE A 20 -5.30 -3.96 5.27
N GLN A 21 -4.46 -4.78 5.92
CA GLN A 21 -4.39 -4.83 7.38
C GLN A 21 -3.91 -3.50 7.99
N GLN A 22 -2.96 -2.84 7.32
CA GLN A 22 -2.47 -1.52 7.72
C GLN A 22 -3.52 -0.43 7.54
N GLU A 23 -4.25 -0.43 6.42
CA GLU A 23 -5.36 0.50 6.16
C GLU A 23 -6.43 0.36 7.25
N ASP A 24 -6.86 -0.86 7.57
CA ASP A 24 -7.85 -1.13 8.61
C ASP A 24 -7.41 -0.58 9.98
N LYS A 25 -6.14 -0.83 10.34
CA LYS A 25 -5.58 -0.34 11.61
C LYS A 25 -5.55 1.18 11.64
N LEU A 26 -5.21 1.83 10.53
CA LEU A 26 -5.18 3.28 10.41
C LEU A 26 -6.59 3.87 10.48
N GLN A 27 -7.56 3.30 9.77
CA GLN A 27 -8.96 3.74 9.80
C GLN A 27 -9.54 3.67 11.22
N ARG A 28 -9.26 2.59 11.96
CA ARG A 28 -9.66 2.45 13.37
C ARG A 28 -9.06 3.54 14.26
N LYS A 29 -7.77 3.85 14.06
CA LYS A 29 -7.09 4.91 14.81
C LYS A 29 -7.68 6.29 14.51
N LEU A 30 -7.93 6.61 13.25
CA LEU A 30 -8.55 7.87 12.84
C LEU A 30 -9.98 8.01 13.38
N LEU A 31 -10.74 6.92 13.38
CA LEU A 31 -12.08 6.91 13.95
C LEU A 31 -12.05 7.18 15.46
N HIS A 32 -11.11 6.58 16.18
CA HIS A 32 -10.92 6.85 17.59
C HIS A 32 -10.58 8.33 17.85
N LEU A 33 -9.66 8.91 17.06
CA LEU A 33 -9.30 10.33 17.17
C LEU A 33 -10.48 11.27 16.90
N LYS A 34 -11.34 10.95 15.93
CA LYS A 34 -12.59 11.67 15.71
C LYS A 34 -13.53 11.55 16.92
N ASN A 35 -13.70 10.34 17.46
CA ASN A 35 -14.62 10.08 18.57
C ASN A 35 -14.22 10.79 19.87
N ILE A 36 -12.92 11.00 20.11
CA ILE A 36 -12.44 11.78 21.25
C ILE A 36 -12.43 13.30 20.99
N GLY A 37 -12.88 13.75 19.81
CA GLY A 37 -12.95 15.15 19.43
C GLY A 37 -11.63 15.79 19.00
N PHE A 38 -10.58 14.98 18.76
CA PHE A 38 -9.28 15.49 18.30
C PHE A 38 -9.30 15.86 16.81
N LEU A 39 -10.13 15.17 16.02
CA LEU A 39 -10.35 15.48 14.60
C LEU A 39 -11.77 15.98 14.38
N THR A 40 -11.91 17.04 13.59
CA THR A 40 -13.19 17.45 13.02
C THR A 40 -13.68 16.42 11.99
N ASP A 41 -14.98 16.44 11.68
CA ASP A 41 -15.54 15.54 10.68
C ASP A 41 -14.93 15.75 9.28
N SER A 42 -14.61 17.01 8.94
CA SER A 42 -13.90 17.37 7.71
C SER A 42 -12.49 16.81 7.64
N GLU A 43 -11.70 16.94 8.71
CA GLU A 43 -10.34 16.41 8.77
C GLU A 43 -10.34 14.89 8.73
N TYR A 44 -11.28 14.25 9.43
CA TYR A 44 -11.46 12.80 9.37
C TYR A 44 -11.77 12.34 7.95
N LYS A 45 -12.77 12.95 7.28
CA LYS A 45 -13.15 12.58 5.91
C LYS A 45 -12.03 12.80 4.90
N PHE A 46 -11.24 13.86 5.07
CA PHE A 46 -10.10 14.17 4.20
C PHE A 46 -8.94 13.18 4.39
N THR A 47 -8.64 12.80 5.62
CA THR A 47 -7.48 11.94 5.96
C THR A 47 -7.78 10.45 5.94
N ARG A 48 -9.05 10.05 5.97
CA ARG A 48 -9.46 8.65 5.98
C ARG A 48 -9.05 7.99 4.66
N PRO A 49 -8.15 7.00 4.67
CA PRO A 49 -7.82 6.25 3.46
C PRO A 49 -9.06 5.50 2.96
N VAL A 50 -9.25 5.51 1.65
CA VAL A 50 -10.31 4.79 0.94
C VAL A 50 -9.71 4.14 -0.29
N GLY A 51 -10.01 2.86 -0.51
CA GLY A 51 -9.71 2.19 -1.78
C GLY A 51 -8.30 1.63 -1.90
N SER A 52 -7.75 1.00 -0.83
CA SER A 52 -6.58 0.14 -0.99
C SER A 52 -6.87 -0.98 -2.00
N GLN A 53 -6.45 -0.73 -3.24
CA GLN A 53 -6.18 -1.73 -4.24
C GLN A 53 -4.73 -1.49 -4.67
N PRO A 54 -3.75 -2.03 -3.93
CA PRO A 54 -2.35 -1.84 -4.28
C PRO A 54 -2.13 -2.31 -5.71
N GLY A 55 -1.32 -1.56 -6.45
CA GLY A 55 -0.91 -1.93 -7.80
C GLY A 55 -0.23 -3.29 -7.75
N LYS A 56 -0.85 -4.32 -8.33
CA LYS A 56 -0.34 -5.72 -8.29
C LYS A 56 1.08 -5.89 -8.87
N ALA A 57 1.57 -4.88 -9.57
CA ALA A 57 2.95 -4.77 -10.04
C ALA A 57 3.53 -3.42 -9.62
N TYR A 58 4.17 -3.36 -8.46
CA TYR A 58 5.08 -2.25 -8.15
C TYR A 58 6.45 -2.59 -8.71
N GLY A 59 6.67 -2.18 -9.95
CA GLY A 59 7.95 -2.27 -10.63
C GLY A 59 7.84 -1.60 -11.99
N LEU A 60 8.53 -0.47 -12.17
CA LEU A 60 8.87 -0.05 -13.54
C LEU A 60 9.69 -1.20 -14.14
N PRO A 61 9.38 -1.67 -15.36
CA PRO A 61 10.27 -2.58 -16.06
C PRO A 61 11.66 -1.95 -16.02
N LYS A 62 12.64 -2.64 -15.42
CA LYS A 62 14.03 -2.19 -15.47
C LYS A 62 14.45 -2.29 -16.93
N ILE A 63 14.34 -1.18 -17.65
CA ILE A 63 14.89 -1.05 -19.00
C ILE A 63 16.39 -0.83 -18.78
N ASP A 64 17.18 -1.89 -18.78
CA ASP A 64 18.62 -1.72 -18.96
C ASP A 64 18.77 -1.08 -20.35
N LYS A 65 19.31 0.13 -20.39
CA LYS A 65 19.77 0.72 -21.65
C LYS A 65 20.93 -0.16 -22.08
N ASP A 66 20.71 -1.03 -23.06
CA ASP A 66 21.83 -1.62 -23.78
C ASP A 66 22.71 -0.47 -24.25
N GLY A 67 23.93 -0.46 -23.71
CA GLY A 67 24.89 0.61 -23.91
C GLY A 67 25.12 0.84 -25.41
N VAL A 68 24.83 2.07 -25.84
CA VAL A 68 25.51 2.70 -26.96
C VAL A 68 26.41 3.77 -26.38
#